data_AF-A0A2H0I373-F1
#
_entry.id   AF-A0A2H0I373-F1
#
_cell.length_a   1.000
_cell.length_b   1.000
_cell.length_c   1.000
_cell.angle_alpha   90.00
_cell.angle_beta   90.00
_cell.angle_gamma   90.00
#
_symmetry.space_group_name_H-M   'P 1'
#
loop_
_entity.id
_entity.type
_entity.pdbx_description
1 polymer ?
#
loop_
_entity_poly.entity_id
_entity_poly.type
_entity_poly.pdbx_seq_one_letter_code
_entity_poly.pdbx_strand_id
1 'polypeptide(L)' 'MASYNDLVNIPTFEKRKEEFLQERGEVTFYCRDCQKNVEAIRLNPNKYLYECPLCKGKNISIGTESSVKEVYSRKR' A
#
# COMPACT_ATOMS: atom_id res chain seq x y z
N MET A 1 36.79 -22.50 8.49
CA MET A 1 35.68 -23.04 9.31
C MET A 1 35.33 -21.98 10.34
N ALA A 2 34.14 -21.40 10.30
CA ALA A 2 33.72 -20.44 11.31
C ALA A 2 33.49 -21.19 12.63
N SER A 3 34.20 -20.79 13.70
CA SER A 3 34.04 -21.35 15.05
C SER A 3 32.87 -20.65 15.72
N TYR A 4 31.83 -21.41 16.10
CA TYR A 4 30.58 -20.89 16.67
C TYR A 4 30.67 -20.51 18.16
N ASN A 5 31.89 -20.36 18.70
CA ASN A 5 32.11 -20.06 20.12
C ASN A 5 31.82 -18.61 20.53
N ASP A 6 31.63 -17.70 19.57
CA ASP A 6 31.28 -16.29 19.83
C ASP A 6 29.76 -16.02 19.84
N LEU A 7 28.92 -17.06 19.82
CA LEU A 7 27.47 -16.89 19.88
C LEU A 7 27.03 -16.64 21.33
N VAL A 8 26.76 -15.37 21.65
CA VAL A 8 26.19 -14.96 22.94
C VAL A 8 24.66 -15.06 22.84
N ASN A 9 24.03 -15.80 23.75
CA ASN A 9 22.57 -15.80 23.88
C ASN A 9 22.12 -14.43 24.37
N ILE A 10 21.63 -13.60 23.45
CA ILE A 10 20.95 -12.35 23.80
C ILE A 10 19.62 -12.77 24.45
N PRO A 11 19.35 -12.40 25.71
CA PRO A 11 18.03 -12.64 26.29
C PRO A 11 17.03 -11.95 25.37
N THR A 12 16.14 -12.74 24.77
CA THR A 12 15.08 -12.21 23.91
C THR A 12 14.31 -11.22 24.75
N PHE A 13 14.58 -9.92 24.57
CA PHE A 13 13.73 -8.84 25.02
C PHE A 13 12.32 -9.27 24.67
N GLU A 14 11.46 -9.39 25.68
CA GLU A 14 10.06 -9.75 25.53
C GLU A 14 9.58 -9.02 24.29
N LYS A 15 9.34 -9.79 23.21
CA LYS A 15 8.84 -9.23 21.97
C LYS A 15 7.48 -8.71 22.34
N ARG A 16 7.40 -7.43 22.74
CA ARG A 16 6.14 -6.71 22.83
C ARG A 16 5.50 -7.01 21.49
N LYS A 17 4.39 -7.74 21.52
CA LYS A 17 3.52 -7.82 20.36
C LYS A 17 3.09 -6.38 20.15
N GLU A 18 3.84 -5.66 19.32
CA GLU A 18 3.33 -4.42 18.77
C GLU A 18 2.07 -4.85 18.04
N GLU A 19 0.94 -4.56 18.65
CA GLU A 19 -0.34 -4.65 17.98
C GLU A 19 -0.19 -3.78 16.75
N PHE A 20 -0.32 -4.38 15.56
CA PHE A 20 -0.32 -3.63 14.31
C PHE A 20 -1.48 -2.65 14.42
N LEU A 21 -1.17 -1.42 14.84
CA LEU A 21 -2.11 -0.31 14.82
C LEU A 21 -2.55 -0.17 13.38
N GLN A 22 -3.81 -0.54 13.12
CA GLN A 22 -4.47 -0.46 11.83
C GLN A 22 -4.76 1.02 11.47
N GLU A 23 -3.84 1.93 11.80
CA GLU A 23 -3.88 3.34 11.42
C GLU A 23 -3.23 3.56 10.06
N ARG A 24 -2.97 2.50 9.31
CA ARG A 24 -2.69 2.61 7.87
C ARG A 24 -3.98 3.08 7.22
N GLY A 25 -4.09 4.40 7.04
CA GLY A 25 -5.30 5.08 6.56
C GLY A 25 -5.95 4.43 5.33
N GLU A 26 -7.22 4.75 5.11
CA GLU A 26 -8.06 4.11 4.11
C GLU A 26 -7.37 3.99 2.74
N VAL A 27 -7.42 2.77 2.18
CA VAL A 27 -6.91 2.50 0.84
C VAL A 27 -7.84 3.16 -0.17
N THR A 28 -7.29 4.09 -0.92
CA THR A 28 -7.98 4.84 -1.97
C THR A 28 -7.45 4.45 -3.34
N PHE A 29 -8.34 4.50 -4.33
CA PHE A 29 -8.00 4.26 -5.72
C PHE A 29 -8.08 5.58 -6.49
N TYR A 30 -7.01 5.92 -7.19
CA TYR A 30 -6.90 7.15 -7.98
C TYR A 30 -6.81 6.83 -9.46
N CYS A 31 -7.74 7.34 -10.25
CA CYS A 31 -7.65 7.24 -11.69
C CYS A 31 -6.73 8.35 -12.22
N ARG A 32 -5.62 7.97 -12.86
CA ARG A 32 -4.69 8.93 -13.46
C ARG A 32 -5.28 9.64 -14.68
N ASP A 33 -6.15 8.97 -15.43
CA ASP A 33 -6.78 9.55 -16.62
C ASP A 33 -7.83 10.60 -16.23
N CYS A 34 -8.59 10.34 -15.15
CA CYS A 34 -9.60 11.28 -14.64
C CYS A 34 -9.07 12.28 -13.61
N GLN A 35 -7.83 12.08 -13.14
CA GLN A 35 -7.17 12.83 -12.08
C GLN A 35 -7.99 12.97 -10.79
N LYS A 36 -8.75 11.92 -10.43
CA LYS A 36 -9.60 11.91 -9.23
C LYS A 36 -9.63 10.56 -8.54
N ASN A 37 -9.95 10.58 -7.25
CA ASN A 37 -10.24 9.39 -6.48
C ASN A 37 -11.53 8.78 -7.04
N VAL A 38 -11.53 7.47 -7.29
CA VAL A 38 -12.68 6.72 -7.81
C VAL A 38 -12.78 5.40 -7.07
N GLU A 39 -13.98 4.87 -6.91
CA GLU A 39 -14.14 3.47 -6.48
C GLU A 39 -13.88 2.57 -7.68
N ALA A 40 -12.66 2.05 -7.79
CA ALA A 40 -12.25 1.27 -8.94
C ALA A 40 -12.92 -0.11 -8.94
N ILE A 41 -13.46 -0.52 -10.09
CA ILE A 41 -14.09 -1.82 -10.26
C ILE A 41 -12.99 -2.85 -10.46
N ARG A 42 -12.97 -3.87 -9.61
CA ARG A 42 -12.05 -4.99 -9.79
C ARG A 42 -12.58 -5.92 -10.89
N LEU A 43 -11.92 -5.91 -12.04
CA LEU A 43 -12.35 -6.70 -13.20
C LEU A 43 -12.13 -8.21 -13.03
N ASN A 44 -11.16 -8.60 -12.19
CA ASN A 44 -10.84 -10.00 -11.97
C ASN A 44 -10.45 -10.26 -10.52
N PRO A 45 -11.10 -11.21 -9.82
CA PRO A 45 -10.77 -11.52 -8.42
C PRO A 45 -9.36 -12.11 -8.24
N ASN A 46 -8.79 -12.71 -9.29
CA ASN A 46 -7.47 -13.35 -9.24
C ASN A 46 -6.32 -12.44 -9.68
N LYS A 47 -6.62 -11.24 -10.20
CA LYS A 47 -5.60 -10.29 -10.67
C LYS A 47 -5.79 -8.93 -9.99
N TYR A 48 -4.73 -8.15 -9.91
CA TYR A 48 -4.77 -6.75 -9.47
C TYR A 48 -5.13 -5.86 -10.66
N LEU A 49 -6.25 -6.16 -11.32
CA LEU A 49 -6.77 -5.41 -12.45
C LEU A 49 -7.98 -4.60 -12.00
N TYR A 50 -7.84 -3.29 -12.09
CA TYR A 50 -8.84 -2.32 -11.68
C TYR A 50 -9.22 -1.44 -12.87
N GLU A 51 -10.49 -1.09 -12.95
CA GLU A 51 -11.05 -0.24 -13.99
C GLU A 51 -11.74 0.98 -13.37
N CYS A 52 -11.51 2.15 -13.98
CA CYS A 52 -12.23 3.35 -13.61
C CYS A 52 -13.69 3.26 -14.11
N PRO A 53 -14.70 3.40 -13.25
CA PRO A 53 -16.11 3.39 -13.70
C PRO A 53 -16.48 4.56 -14.63
N LEU A 54 -15.68 5.63 -14.64
CA LEU A 54 -16.00 6.89 -15.33
C LEU A 54 -15.39 6.96 -16.73
N CYS A 55 -14.14 6.53 -16.89
CA CYS A 55 -13.46 6.54 -18.18
C CYS A 55 -13.20 5.14 -18.77
N LYS A 56 -13.51 4.07 -18.02
CA LYS A 56 -13.12 2.68 -18.34
C LYS A 56 -11.62 2.48 -18.54
N GLY A 57 -10.82 3.42 -18.05
CA GLY A 57 -9.37 3.36 -18.06
C GLY A 57 -8.84 2.37 -17.03
N LYS A 58 -7.69 1.75 -17.34
CA LYS A 58 -7.02 0.77 -16.47
C LYS A 58 -5.86 1.38 -15.66
N ASN A 59 -5.62 2.69 -15.83
CA ASN A 59 -4.55 3.42 -15.14
C ASN A 59 -4.98 3.85 -13.73
N ILE A 60 -5.24 2.87 -12.87
CA ILE A 60 -5.60 3.08 -11.47
C ILE A 60 -4.36 2.96 -10.59
N SER A 61 -4.12 3.98 -9.77
CA SER A 61 -3.11 3.95 -8.71
C SER A 61 -3.78 3.60 -7.38
N ILE A 62 -3.13 2.74 -6.59
CA ILE A 62 -3.62 2.30 -5.28
C ILE A 62 -2.69 2.89 -4.23
N GLY A 63 -3.26 3.56 -3.23
CA GLY A 63 -2.48 4.16 -2.15
C GLY A 63 -3.37 4.72 -1.05
N THR A 64 -2.78 5.24 0.01
CA THR A 64 -3.53 6.02 1.00
C THR A 64 -3.91 7.38 0.40
N GLU A 65 -4.98 7.99 0.92
CA GLU A 65 -5.40 9.31 0.46
C GLU A 65 -4.26 10.34 0.53
N SER A 66 -3.45 10.28 1.60
CA SER A 66 -2.28 11.12 1.80
C SER A 66 -1.22 10.93 0.72
N SER A 67 -0.85 9.68 0.39
CA SER A 67 0.13 9.39 -0.65
C SER A 67 -0.36 9.77 -2.05
N VAL A 68 -1.64 9.51 -2.34
CA VAL A 68 -2.25 9.89 -3.63
C VAL A 68 -2.27 11.41 -3.77
N LYS A 69 -2.69 12.14 -2.73
CA LYS A 69 -2.64 13.61 -2.73
C LYS A 69 -1.21 14.08 -2.93
N GLU A 70 -0.23 13.63 -2.14
CA GLU A 70 1.15 14.11 -2.27
C GLU A 70 1.74 13.92 -3.68
N VAL A 71 1.50 12.76 -4.29
CA VAL A 71 2.06 12.41 -5.60
C VAL A 71 1.34 13.10 -6.76
N TYR A 72 0.00 13.17 -6.72
CA TYR A 72 -0.81 13.62 -7.87
C TYR A 72 -1.44 15.01 -7.71
N SER A 73 -1.43 15.61 -6.52
CA SER A 73 -1.92 17.00 -6.33
C SER A 73 -0.90 18.07 -6.72
N ARG A 74 0.39 17.71 -6.84
CA ARG A 74 1.39 18.58 -7.45
C ARG A 74 1.13 18.67 -8.96
N LYS A 75 0.22 19.57 -9.37
CA LYS A 75 0.22 20.08 -10.74
C LYS A 75 1.59 20.68 -11.01
N ARG A 76 2.30 20.10 -11.98
CA ARG A 76 3.56 20.62 -12.49
C ARG A 76 3.33 21.93 -13.24
#